data_AF-A0A2V9JXS6-F1
#
_entry.id   AF-A0A2V9JXS6-F1
#
_cell.length_a   1.000
_cell.length_b   1.000
_cell.length_c   1.000
_cell.angle_alpha   90.00
_cell.angle_beta   90.00
_cell.angle_gamma   90.00
#
_symmetry.space_group_name_H-M   'P 1'
#
loop_
_entity.id
_entity.type
_entity.pdbx_description
1 polymer ?
#
loop_
_entity_poly.entity_id
_entity_poly.type
_entity_poly.pdbx_seq_one_letter_code
_entity_poly.pdbx_strand_id
1 'polypeptide(L)'
;MISHIWFTIASPSMNHLKELILRMHWDGNARPSVETPIGDFFGLNLGEYVIYESEYLACSPGRSLNCYFAMPYRKSALVTVTNEGKQDVGSFYSNIDYMTVPGLPADALYFHAQYRQAA
;
A
#
# COMPACT_ATOMS: atom_id res chain seq x y z
N MET A 1 -9.37 11.47 -4.36
CA MET A 1 -9.42 10.02 -4.65
C MET A 1 -8.04 9.59 -5.09
N ILE A 2 -7.42 8.64 -4.39
CA ILE A 2 -6.15 8.05 -4.84
C ILE A 2 -6.49 7.12 -6.01
N SER A 3 -5.73 7.23 -7.09
CA SER A 3 -5.90 6.44 -8.31
C SER A 3 -4.68 5.58 -8.63
N HIS A 4 -3.50 5.96 -8.12
CA HIS A 4 -2.31 5.17 -8.31
C HIS A 4 -1.33 5.36 -7.14
N ILE A 5 -0.71 4.26 -6.73
CA ILE A 5 0.35 4.22 -5.73
C ILE A 5 1.51 3.47 -6.35
N TRP A 6 2.70 4.08 -6.33
CA TRP A 6 3.95 3.41 -6.66
C TRP A 6 4.93 3.47 -5.49
N PHE A 7 5.58 2.34 -5.20
CA PHE A 7 6.67 2.24 -4.24
C PHE A 7 7.89 1.52 -4.83
N THR A 8 9.08 1.93 -4.39
CA THR A 8 10.26 1.06 -4.42
C THR A 8 11.08 1.22 -3.14
N ILE A 9 11.66 0.11 -2.67
CA ILE A 9 12.20 0.00 -1.31
C ILE A 9 13.62 -0.56 -1.37
N ALA A 10 14.56 0.21 -0.83
CA ALA A 10 15.93 -0.23 -0.61
C ALA A 10 16.11 -0.49 0.90
N SER A 11 16.17 -1.77 1.28
CA SER A 11 16.40 -2.20 2.66
C SER A 11 17.43 -3.33 2.68
N PRO A 12 18.33 -3.36 3.68
CA PRO A 12 19.24 -4.49 3.90
C PRO A 12 18.53 -5.74 4.44
N SER A 13 17.33 -5.61 5.02
CA SER A 13 16.56 -6.77 5.49
C SER A 13 16.04 -7.58 4.30
N MET A 14 16.32 -8.89 4.28
CA MET A 14 15.75 -9.80 3.28
C MET A 14 14.23 -9.96 3.44
N ASN A 15 13.68 -9.65 4.62
CA ASN A 15 12.27 -9.81 4.95
C ASN A 15 11.49 -8.49 4.95
N HIS A 16 12.05 -7.40 4.42
CA HIS A 16 11.41 -6.07 4.49
C HIS A 16 9.98 -6.05 3.90
N LEU A 17 9.67 -6.89 2.91
CA LEU A 17 8.32 -7.01 2.36
C LEU A 17 7.29 -7.54 3.37
N LYS A 18 7.74 -8.25 4.41
CA LYS A 18 6.92 -8.75 5.53
C LYS A 18 6.99 -7.87 6.78
N GLU A 19 8.09 -7.14 6.96
CA GLU A 19 8.35 -6.31 8.14
C GLU A 19 7.81 -4.89 8.03
N LEU A 20 7.59 -4.40 6.80
CA LEU A 20 7.01 -3.08 6.54
C LEU A 20 5.50 -3.17 6.50
N ILE A 21 4.83 -2.56 7.47
CA ILE A 21 3.37 -2.59 7.59
C ILE A 21 2.78 -1.32 6.98
N LEU A 22 2.01 -1.49 5.90
CA LEU A 22 1.25 -0.45 5.23
C LEU A 22 -0.10 -0.26 5.92
N ARG A 23 -0.39 0.97 6.33
CA ARG A 23 -1.69 1.36 6.89
C ARG A 23 -2.29 2.52 6.12
N MET A 24 -3.61 2.46 5.88
CA MET A 24 -4.36 3.58 5.30
C MET A 24 -5.59 3.90 6.13
N HIS A 25 -5.77 5.18 6.44
CA HIS A 25 -6.89 5.72 7.20
C HIS A 25 -7.68 6.70 6.34
N TRP A 26 -8.99 6.51 6.29
CA TRP A 26 -9.91 7.38 5.57
C TRP A 26 -10.64 8.30 6.53
N ASP A 27 -10.71 9.59 6.18
CA ASP A 27 -11.53 10.61 6.83
C ASP A 27 -11.35 10.73 8.34
N GLY A 28 -10.11 10.54 8.80
CA GLY A 28 -9.74 10.64 10.22
C GLY A 28 -10.14 9.44 11.08
N ASN A 29 -10.54 8.31 10.48
CA ASN A 29 -10.87 7.11 11.23
C ASN A 29 -9.63 6.58 11.99
N ALA A 30 -9.78 6.38 13.30
CA ALA A 30 -8.71 5.87 14.16
C ALA A 30 -8.29 4.43 13.80
N ARG A 31 -9.21 3.61 13.29
CA ARG A 31 -8.91 2.25 12.85
C ARG A 31 -8.48 2.27 11.37
N PRO A 32 -7.32 1.69 11.01
CA PRO A 32 -6.91 1.62 9.62
C PRO A 32 -7.89 0.76 8.82
N SER A 33 -8.26 1.24 7.63
CA SER A 33 -9.11 0.51 6.70
C SER A 33 -8.30 -0.47 5.84
N VAL A 34 -7.03 -0.12 5.60
CA VAL A 34 -6.00 -1.01 5.04
C VAL A 34 -4.96 -1.25 6.13
N GLU A 35 -4.66 -2.50 6.45
CA GLU A 35 -3.54 -2.89 7.33
C GLU A 35 -2.97 -4.23 6.88
N THR A 36 -1.78 -4.19 6.28
CA THR A 36 -1.13 -5.36 5.66
C THR A 36 0.38 -5.18 5.66
N PRO A 37 1.19 -6.25 5.71
CA PRO A 37 2.56 -6.16 5.23
C PRO A 37 2.58 -5.69 3.78
N ILE A 38 3.58 -4.87 3.42
CA ILE A 38 3.61 -4.22 2.10
C ILE A 38 3.72 -5.24 0.97
N GLY A 39 4.50 -6.32 1.15
CA GLY A 39 4.59 -7.41 0.18
C GLY A 39 3.25 -8.08 -0.07
N ASP A 40 2.53 -8.44 0.99
CA ASP A 40 1.21 -9.07 0.90
C ASP A 40 0.18 -8.18 0.18
N PHE A 41 0.23 -6.86 0.42
CA PHE A 41 -0.61 -5.91 -0.31
C PHE A 41 -0.38 -5.96 -1.82
N PHE A 42 0.88 -6.02 -2.24
CA PHE A 42 1.28 -6.07 -3.65
C PHE A 42 1.40 -7.50 -4.18
N GLY A 43 0.75 -8.50 -3.57
CA GLY A 43 0.72 -9.87 -4.08
C GLY A 43 2.04 -10.65 -3.98
N LEU A 44 3.01 -10.15 -3.21
CA LEU A 44 4.32 -10.76 -2.96
C LEU A 44 4.34 -11.47 -1.60
N ASN A 45 3.38 -12.38 -1.40
CA ASN A 45 3.09 -13.01 -0.11
C ASN A 45 4.20 -13.92 0.42
N LEU A 46 5.22 -14.26 -0.36
CA LEU A 46 6.40 -15.01 0.11
C LEU A 46 7.56 -14.11 0.54
N GLY A 47 7.39 -12.79 0.45
CA GLY A 47 8.45 -11.83 0.81
C GLY A 47 9.53 -11.68 -0.26
N GLU A 48 9.30 -12.18 -1.48
CA GLU A 48 10.21 -12.09 -2.60
C GLU A 48 9.63 -11.23 -3.72
N TYR A 49 10.48 -10.48 -4.43
CA TYR A 49 10.06 -9.75 -5.62
C TYR A 49 9.95 -10.70 -6.81
N VAL A 50 8.74 -10.82 -7.36
CA VAL A 50 8.46 -11.55 -8.60
C VAL A 50 7.88 -10.55 -9.58
N ILE A 51 8.38 -10.55 -10.82
CA ILE A 51 7.80 -9.70 -11.87
C ILE A 51 6.46 -10.30 -12.26
N TYR A 52 5.40 -9.52 -12.12
CA TYR A 52 4.05 -9.90 -12.54
C TYR A 52 3.21 -8.65 -12.80
N GLU A 53 2.11 -8.82 -13.52
CA GLU A 53 1.18 -7.75 -13.84
C GLU A 53 -0.26 -8.27 -13.74
N SER A 54 -1.14 -7.42 -13.23
CA SER A 54 -2.60 -7.57 -13.24
C SER A 54 -3.23 -6.20 -13.46
N GLU A 55 -4.55 -6.15 -13.64
CA GLU A 55 -5.28 -4.88 -13.79
C GLU A 55 -5.08 -3.91 -12.62
N TYR A 56 -4.94 -4.43 -11.39
CA TYR A 56 -4.93 -3.61 -10.18
C TYR A 56 -3.59 -3.52 -9.48
N LEU A 57 -2.74 -4.53 -9.61
CA LEU A 57 -1.43 -4.61 -8.95
C LEU A 57 -0.37 -5.11 -9.92
N ALA A 58 0.83 -4.55 -9.84
CA ALA A 58 1.96 -5.04 -10.62
C ALA A 58 3.28 -4.87 -9.86
N CYS A 59 4.21 -5.79 -10.11
CA CYS A 59 5.61 -5.63 -9.74
C CYS A 59 6.43 -5.59 -11.03
N SER A 60 6.83 -4.40 -11.47
CA SER A 60 7.61 -4.20 -12.69
C SER A 60 9.12 -4.30 -12.40
N PRO A 61 9.99 -4.43 -13.43
CA PRO A 61 11.44 -4.43 -13.24
C PRO A 61 11.94 -3.29 -12.33
N GLY A 62 13.01 -3.56 -11.59
CA GLY A 62 13.56 -2.61 -10.62
C GLY A 62 12.82 -2.54 -9.28
N ARG A 63 12.06 -3.59 -8.90
CA ARG A 63 11.30 -3.66 -7.63
C ARG A 63 10.26 -2.53 -7.54
N SER A 64 9.54 -2.32 -8.64
CA SER A 64 8.55 -1.26 -8.79
C SER A 64 7.16 -1.80 -8.45
N LEU A 65 6.66 -1.49 -7.26
CA LEU A 65 5.37 -1.93 -6.76
C LEU A 65 4.30 -0.92 -7.18
N ASN A 66 3.35 -1.31 -8.02
CA ASN A 66 2.28 -0.44 -8.52
C ASN A 66 0.92 -0.94 -8.06
N CYS A 67 0.03 -0.01 -7.70
CA CYS A 67 -1.35 -0.26 -7.33
C CYS A 67 -2.27 0.76 -8.01
N TYR A 68 -3.31 0.27 -8.68
CA TYR A 68 -4.30 1.04 -9.45
C TYR A 68 -5.72 0.94 -8.90
N PHE A 69 -5.90 0.39 -7.69
CA PHE A 69 -7.20 0.44 -7.03
C PHE A 69 -7.64 1.89 -6.81
N ALA A 70 -8.88 2.22 -7.19
CA ALA A 70 -9.49 3.48 -6.83
C ALA A 70 -9.78 3.51 -5.31
N MET A 71 -9.26 4.51 -4.61
CA MET A 71 -9.47 4.69 -3.17
C MET A 71 -10.09 6.07 -2.90
N PRO A 72 -11.44 6.15 -2.92
CA PRO A 72 -12.16 7.37 -2.59
C PRO A 72 -12.01 7.73 -1.10
N TYR A 73 -11.92 9.02 -0.81
CA TYR A 73 -11.98 9.61 0.54
C TYR A 73 -12.68 10.98 0.46
N ARG A 74 -13.44 11.37 1.49
CA ARG A 74 -14.26 12.60 1.44
C ARG A 74 -13.56 13.82 2.04
N LYS A 75 -12.79 13.61 3.10
CA LYS A 75 -12.10 14.65 3.90
C LYS A 75 -10.60 14.50 3.84
N SER A 76 -10.08 13.30 4.09
CA SER A 76 -8.63 13.07 4.15
C SER A 76 -8.26 11.61 3.93
N ALA A 77 -7.04 11.40 3.44
CA ALA A 77 -6.39 10.11 3.40
C ALA A 77 -5.06 10.23 4.14
N LEU A 78 -4.78 9.31 5.06
CA LEU A 78 -3.47 9.17 5.71
C LEU A 78 -2.92 7.78 5.37
N VAL A 79 -1.79 7.76 4.66
CA VAL A 79 -1.04 6.55 4.34
C VAL A 79 0.22 6.54 5.18
N THR A 80 0.45 5.47 5.93
CA THR A 80 1.65 5.29 6.74
C THR A 80 2.31 3.95 6.43
N VAL A 81 3.63 3.91 6.58
CA VAL A 81 4.40 2.67 6.55
C VAL A 81 5.22 2.61 7.82
N THR A 82 5.04 1.54 8.59
CA THR A 82 5.78 1.31 9.84
C THR A 82 6.80 0.20 9.61
N ASN A 83 8.05 0.46 9.98
CA ASN A 83 9.07 -0.59 10.03
C ASN A 83 8.98 -1.33 11.36
N GLU A 84 8.51 -2.58 11.33
CA GLU A 84 8.48 -3.47 12.49
C GLU A 84 9.68 -4.45 12.49
N GLY A 85 10.57 -4.31 11.51
CA GLY A 85 11.84 -5.03 11.41
C GLY A 85 12.91 -4.46 12.35
N LYS A 86 14.03 -5.19 12.45
CA LYS A 86 15.18 -4.80 13.30
C LYS A 86 16.21 -3.94 12.59
N GLN A 87 16.15 -3.87 11.27
CA GLN A 87 17.10 -3.14 10.43
C GLN A 87 16.43 -1.90 9.85
N ASP A 88 17.21 -0.82 9.77
CA ASP A 88 16.75 0.42 9.16
C ASP A 88 16.46 0.24 7.66
N VAL A 89 15.45 0.94 7.17
CA VAL A 89 15.16 1.04 5.74
C VAL A 89 16.04 2.12 5.16
N GLY A 90 16.96 1.75 4.27
CA GLY A 90 17.90 2.70 3.67
C GLY A 90 17.20 3.76 2.81
N SER A 91 16.23 3.36 1.99
CA SER A 91 15.40 4.30 1.23
C SER A 91 14.01 3.73 0.96
N PHE A 92 12.99 4.57 1.11
CA PHE A 92 11.62 4.28 0.74
C PHE A 92 11.14 5.36 -0.23
N TYR A 93 10.99 5.00 -1.50
CA TYR A 93 10.53 5.92 -2.54
C TYR A 93 9.05 5.69 -2.79
N SER A 94 8.29 6.78 -2.93
CA SER A 94 6.86 6.71 -3.14
C SER A 94 6.35 7.80 -4.08
N ASN A 95 5.36 7.44 -4.91
CA ASN A 95 4.49 8.36 -5.62
C ASN A 95 3.04 7.99 -5.27
N ILE A 96 2.25 8.98 -4.87
CA ILE A 96 0.83 8.82 -4.61
C ILE A 96 0.08 9.76 -5.53
N ASP A 97 -0.50 9.23 -6.59
CA ASP A 97 -1.29 10.01 -7.54
C ASP A 97 -2.75 10.03 -7.08
N TYR A 98 -3.30 11.23 -6.98
CA TYR A 98 -4.68 11.44 -6.56
C TYR A 98 -5.34 12.58 -7.30
N MET A 99 -6.67 12.49 -7.42
CA MET A 99 -7.51 13.53 -8.01
C MET A 99 -8.29 14.25 -6.92
N THR A 100 -8.26 15.58 -6.95
CA THR A 100 -9.20 16.42 -6.21
C THR A 100 -10.48 16.53 -7.03
N VAL A 101 -11.61 16.16 -6.43
CA VAL A 101 -12.92 16.22 -7.07
C VAL A 101 -13.85 17.14 -6.26
N PRO A 102 -14.80 17.87 -6.87
CA PRO A 102 -15.73 18.73 -6.14
C PRO A 102 -16.58 17.97 -5.12
N GLY A 103 -16.83 16.69 -5.37
CA GLY A 103 -17.52 15.78 -4.47
C GLY A 103 -17.46 14.35 -5.02
N LEU A 104 -17.64 13.38 -4.13
CA LEU A 104 -17.79 11.98 -4.50
C LEU A 104 -19.28 11.64 -4.65
N PRO A 105 -19.64 10.65 -5.50
CA PRO A 105 -20.98 10.07 -5.52
C PRO A 105 -21.45 9.68 -4.11
N ALA A 106 -22.76 9.78 -3.85
CA ALA A 106 -23.33 9.49 -2.54
C ALA A 106 -23.06 8.04 -2.08
N ASP A 107 -23.01 7.12 -3.04
CA ASP A 107 -22.76 5.68 -2.89
C ASP A 107 -21.27 5.30 -2.98
N ALA A 108 -20.34 6.26 -3.09
CA ALA A 108 -18.91 5.95 -3.15
C ALA A 108 -18.42 5.30 -1.84
N LEU A 109 -17.87 4.09 -1.99
CA LEU A 109 -17.36 3.25 -0.90
C LEU A 109 -15.89 3.55 -0.59
N TYR A 110 -15.41 3.02 0.54
CA TYR A 110 -14.01 3.06 0.94
C TYR A 110 -13.30 1.75 0.58
N PHE A 111 -12.04 1.85 0.19
CA PHE A 111 -11.21 0.69 -0.07
C PHE A 111 -10.70 0.07 1.25
N HIS A 112 -10.73 -1.24 1.36
CA HIS A 112 -10.26 -1.99 2.53
C HIS A 112 -9.40 -3.18 2.12
N ALA A 113 -8.33 -3.44 2.87
CA ALA A 113 -7.50 -4.62 2.71
C ALA A 113 -6.92 -5.03 4.08
N GLN A 114 -6.97 -6.32 4.39
CA GLN A 114 -6.62 -6.84 5.71
C GLN A 114 -5.81 -8.12 5.55
N TYR A 115 -4.65 -8.17 6.19
CA TYR A 115 -3.84 -9.37 6.25
C TYR A 115 -4.31 -10.26 7.40
N ARG A 116 -4.43 -11.57 7.14
CA ARG A 116 -4.73 -12.58 8.15
C ARG A 116 -3.84 -13.79 7.92
N GLN A 117 -3.20 -14.27 8.98
CA GLN A 117 -2.42 -15.49 8.98
C GLN A 117 -2.89 -16.37 10.13
N ALA A 118 -3.28 -17.61 9.81
CA ALA A 118 -3.55 -18.63 10.82
C ALA A 118 -2.25 -19.34 11.18
N ALA A 119 -2.15 -19.77 12.44
CA ALA A 119 -1.06 -20.60 12.96
C ALA A 119 -1.32 -22.09 12.68
#